data_AF-A0A6P8HTE1-F1
#
_entry.id   AF-A0A6P8HTE1-F1
#
_cell.length_a   1.000
_cell.length_b   1.000
_cell.length_c   1.000
_cell.angle_alpha   90.00
_cell.angle_beta   90.00
_cell.angle_gamma   90.00
#
_symmetry.space_group_name_H-M   'P 1'
#
loop_
_entity.id
_entity.type
_entity.pdbx_description
1 polymer ?
#
loop_
_entity_poly.entity_id
_entity_poly.type
_entity_poly.pdbx_seq_one_letter_code
_entity_poly.pdbx_strand_id
1 'polypeptide(L)'
;MATSFKKKSSRGRSVFIPGTRPSLHNNQLLVSTGIPSMDAVIGGGVAVGTVVMIEEDNYGSYARQILKYFLAEGVVSGHGLFLASADIDPQTILKDLPHPLDHGDDNTDSTNQEDTMKIAWRYQQKSKVQSNPSHNRFGHYYDLSRVMDEKKLDTIPVRMFNAAEECTSDSPKNRSNSLYEKLLSEVNSTITDGGYSTTAAKQQQERSILRIAIHSLGSQLWGEECGATCVDFSPALPWFLYSLRATLRSSLVVCMVTIPTHVFQDSGFTHRIERLCDTVLALESFAGSDKETNPLYRDYHGLFNIVRLPRLNTLTTHMPDSLDLAFKLKRKKFSIETLHLPPDLSESVSRNQEEAIRPKPGALACQTGSGNSKLDF
;
A
#
# COMPACT_ATOMS: atom_id res chain seq x y z
N MET A 1 -21.72 32.96 37.16
CA MET A 1 -20.95 33.36 35.95
C MET A 1 -21.18 32.30 34.88
N ALA A 2 -21.93 32.63 33.82
CA ALA A 2 -22.17 31.70 32.71
C ALA A 2 -21.02 31.83 31.70
N THR A 3 -20.42 30.71 31.31
CA THR A 3 -19.26 30.68 30.42
C THR A 3 -19.67 31.12 29.00
N SER A 4 -19.06 32.22 28.54
CA SER A 4 -19.31 32.85 27.23
C SER A 4 -18.58 32.13 26.08
N PHE A 5 -18.67 30.80 25.99
CA PHE A 5 -18.15 30.07 24.83
C PHE A 5 -19.22 30.01 23.73
N LYS A 6 -19.28 31.06 22.91
CA LYS A 6 -19.99 30.99 21.62
C LYS A 6 -19.11 30.25 20.62
N LYS A 7 -19.50 29.02 20.27
CA LYS A 7 -18.91 28.26 19.16
C LYS A 7 -19.15 29.05 17.87
N LYS A 8 -18.12 29.70 17.32
CA LYS A 8 -18.17 30.29 15.97
C LYS A 8 -18.57 29.17 14.99
N SER A 9 -19.78 29.25 14.42
CA SER A 9 -20.27 28.24 13.47
C SER A 9 -19.68 28.38 12.07
N SER A 10 -18.82 29.36 11.82
CA SER A 10 -18.02 29.43 10.60
C SER A 10 -16.78 28.54 10.73
N ARG A 11 -16.97 27.21 10.80
CA ARG A 11 -15.90 26.31 10.36
C ARG A 11 -15.64 26.71 8.90
N GLY A 12 -14.44 27.22 8.61
CA GLY A 12 -14.04 27.49 7.24
C GLY A 12 -14.43 26.30 6.37
N ARG A 13 -15.13 26.57 5.26
CA ARG A 13 -15.71 25.57 4.36
C ARG A 13 -14.63 24.51 4.10
N SER A 14 -14.72 23.35 4.75
CA SER A 14 -13.75 22.28 4.56
C SER A 14 -13.84 21.91 3.09
N VAL A 15 -12.71 21.94 2.39
CA VAL A 15 -12.63 21.52 0.98
C VAL A 15 -13.09 20.06 0.95
N PHE A 16 -14.33 19.85 0.52
CA PHE A 16 -14.94 18.53 0.43
C PHE A 16 -14.77 18.06 -1.00
N ILE A 17 -13.79 17.19 -1.20
CA ILE A 17 -13.57 16.50 -2.46
C ILE A 17 -14.30 15.15 -2.35
N PRO A 18 -15.12 14.75 -3.33
CA PRO A 18 -15.74 13.42 -3.31
C PRO A 18 -14.68 12.33 -3.18
N GLY A 19 -15.00 11.20 -2.56
CA GLY A 19 -14.04 10.08 -2.39
C GLY A 19 -12.90 10.34 -1.40
N THR A 20 -12.99 11.41 -0.60
CA THR A 20 -11.96 11.75 0.38
C THR A 20 -12.47 11.79 1.81
N ARG A 21 -11.56 11.54 2.75
CA ARG A 21 -11.86 11.62 4.19
C ARG A 21 -10.73 12.32 4.92
N PRO A 22 -11.00 13.30 5.81
CA PRO A 22 -9.98 13.85 6.67
C PRO A 22 -9.52 12.79 7.68
N SER A 23 -8.21 12.60 7.81
CA SER A 23 -7.59 11.77 8.85
C SER A 23 -7.94 12.30 10.24
N LEU A 24 -8.29 11.39 11.15
CA LEU A 24 -8.59 11.74 12.55
C LEU A 24 -7.36 12.25 13.31
N HIS A 25 -6.15 11.85 12.89
CA HIS A 25 -4.92 12.14 13.62
C HIS A 25 -4.29 13.47 13.20
N ASN A 26 -4.28 13.78 11.90
CA ASN A 26 -3.53 14.91 11.37
C ASN A 26 -4.34 15.80 10.40
N ASN A 27 -5.65 15.58 10.27
CA ASN A 27 -6.57 16.30 9.37
C ASN A 27 -6.11 16.33 7.90
N GLN A 28 -5.23 15.43 7.49
CA GLN A 28 -4.85 15.29 6.09
C GLN A 28 -5.96 14.66 5.29
N LEU A 29 -6.05 15.04 4.03
CA LEU A 29 -6.98 14.43 3.10
C LEU A 29 -6.48 13.03 2.76
N LEU A 30 -7.25 12.01 3.13
CA LEU A 30 -6.99 10.63 2.79
C LEU A 30 -7.86 10.21 1.60
N VAL A 31 -7.36 9.24 0.85
CA VAL A 31 -8.00 8.56 -0.28
C VAL A 31 -7.95 7.05 -0.02
N SER A 32 -9.02 6.32 -0.35
CA SER A 32 -9.05 4.87 -0.20
C SER A 32 -8.18 4.19 -1.25
N THR A 33 -7.49 3.12 -0.85
CA THR A 33 -6.72 2.27 -1.77
C THR A 33 -7.59 1.32 -2.60
N GLY A 34 -8.89 1.26 -2.35
CA GLY A 34 -9.79 0.24 -2.90
C GLY A 34 -9.75 -1.09 -2.13
N ILE A 35 -8.92 -1.18 -1.10
CA ILE A 35 -8.80 -2.34 -0.22
C ILE A 35 -9.01 -1.88 1.23
N PRO A 36 -10.23 -1.98 1.77
CA PRO A 36 -10.53 -1.43 3.10
C PRO A 36 -9.69 -2.02 4.25
N SER A 37 -9.24 -3.27 4.14
CA SER A 37 -8.30 -3.86 5.11
C SER A 37 -6.91 -3.24 5.02
N MET A 38 -6.45 -2.88 3.82
CA MET A 38 -5.17 -2.19 3.64
C MET A 38 -5.25 -0.77 4.20
N ASP A 39 -6.35 -0.07 3.91
CA ASP A 39 -6.61 1.26 4.46
C ASP A 39 -6.58 1.25 5.99
N ALA A 40 -7.19 0.25 6.63
CA ALA A 40 -7.17 0.13 8.10
C ALA A 40 -5.74 0.01 8.65
N VAL A 41 -4.92 -0.82 8.01
CA VAL A 41 -3.52 -1.08 8.42
C VAL A 41 -2.63 0.17 8.27
N ILE A 42 -2.78 0.94 7.19
CA ILE A 42 -1.94 2.11 6.91
C ILE A 42 -2.37 3.39 7.64
N GLY A 43 -3.39 3.33 8.50
CA GLY A 43 -3.87 4.49 9.27
C GLY A 43 -5.11 5.19 8.68
N GLY A 44 -5.94 4.44 7.96
CA GLY A 44 -7.25 4.84 7.47
C GLY A 44 -7.32 5.24 5.98
N GLY A 45 -6.24 5.06 5.22
CA GLY A 45 -6.13 5.39 3.80
C GLY A 45 -4.79 6.03 3.43
N VAL A 46 -4.64 6.42 2.16
CA VAL A 46 -3.42 7.07 1.65
C VAL A 46 -3.59 8.58 1.65
N ALA A 47 -2.61 9.32 2.17
CA ALA A 47 -2.66 10.77 2.19
C ALA A 47 -2.41 11.39 0.80
N VAL A 48 -3.16 12.43 0.47
CA VAL A 48 -2.95 13.22 -0.76
C VAL A 48 -1.61 13.92 -0.75
N GLY A 49 -0.94 13.93 -1.91
CA GLY A 49 0.38 14.51 -2.13
C GLY A 49 1.54 13.58 -1.71
N THR A 50 1.32 12.27 -1.73
CA THR A 50 2.30 11.26 -1.32
C THR A 50 2.57 10.22 -2.40
N VAL A 51 3.71 9.55 -2.27
CA VAL A 51 4.08 8.38 -3.07
C VAL A 51 3.97 7.12 -2.21
N VAL A 52 3.15 6.17 -2.67
CA VAL A 52 3.04 4.82 -2.12
C VAL A 52 3.79 3.87 -3.04
N MET A 53 4.77 3.17 -2.48
CA MET A 53 5.53 2.13 -3.15
C MET A 53 5.05 0.76 -2.68
N ILE A 54 4.78 -0.11 -3.64
CA ILE A 54 4.51 -1.53 -3.42
C ILE A 54 5.69 -2.31 -4.00
N GLU A 55 6.41 -3.01 -3.15
CA GLU A 55 7.46 -3.94 -3.58
C GLU A 55 6.81 -5.20 -4.12
N GLU A 56 7.15 -5.55 -5.36
CA GLU A 56 6.60 -6.70 -6.04
C GLU A 56 7.28 -7.99 -5.57
N ASP A 57 6.47 -9.04 -5.45
CA ASP A 57 6.94 -10.41 -5.33
C ASP A 57 7.50 -10.91 -6.68
N ASN A 58 8.05 -12.13 -6.71
CA ASN A 58 8.68 -12.71 -7.89
C ASN A 58 7.78 -12.72 -9.16
N TYR A 59 6.46 -12.80 -9.00
CA TYR A 59 5.51 -12.81 -10.12
C TYR A 59 4.78 -11.47 -10.33
N GLY A 60 4.85 -10.54 -9.37
CA GLY A 60 4.19 -9.23 -9.41
C GLY A 60 2.66 -9.26 -9.52
N SER A 61 2.01 -10.43 -9.47
CA SER A 61 0.58 -10.58 -9.74
C SER A 61 -0.28 -9.89 -8.68
N TYR A 62 0.12 -10.00 -7.41
CA TYR A 62 -0.60 -9.38 -6.30
C TYR A 62 -0.39 -7.87 -6.26
N ALA A 63 0.83 -7.39 -6.55
CA ALA A 63 1.09 -5.95 -6.67
C ALA A 63 0.25 -5.32 -7.79
N ARG A 64 0.18 -5.98 -8.96
CA ARG A 64 -0.70 -5.56 -10.06
C ARG A 64 -2.16 -5.57 -9.64
N GLN A 65 -2.60 -6.55 -8.86
CA GLN A 65 -3.96 -6.61 -8.36
C GLN A 65 -4.28 -5.42 -7.44
N ILE A 66 -3.38 -5.07 -6.51
CA ILE A 66 -3.54 -3.88 -5.66
C ILE A 66 -3.60 -2.60 -6.50
N LEU A 67 -2.76 -2.48 -7.54
CA LEU A 67 -2.79 -1.36 -8.47
C LEU A 67 -4.15 -1.23 -9.19
N LYS A 68 -4.74 -2.34 -9.62
CA LYS A 68 -6.10 -2.37 -10.20
C LYS A 68 -7.17 -1.94 -9.20
N TYR A 69 -7.09 -2.39 -7.94
CA TYR A 69 -8.01 -1.94 -6.89
C TYR A 69 -7.91 -0.42 -6.69
N PHE A 70 -6.70 0.14 -6.69
CA PHE A 70 -6.46 1.57 -6.54
C PHE A 70 -7.04 2.39 -7.70
N LEU A 71 -6.94 1.88 -8.93
CA LEU A 71 -7.52 2.49 -10.13
C LEU A 71 -9.06 2.39 -10.12
N ALA A 72 -9.61 1.21 -9.83
CA ALA A 72 -11.05 0.98 -9.76
C ALA A 72 -11.73 1.89 -8.72
N GLU A 73 -11.10 2.09 -7.56
CA GLU A 73 -11.56 3.05 -6.55
C GLU A 73 -11.50 4.50 -7.03
N GLY A 74 -10.57 4.83 -7.92
CA GLY A 74 -10.58 6.11 -8.63
C GLY A 74 -11.80 6.27 -9.52
N VAL A 75 -12.15 5.24 -10.29
CA VAL A 75 -13.33 5.26 -11.16
C VAL A 75 -14.61 5.45 -10.36
N VAL A 76 -14.78 4.67 -9.29
CA VAL A 76 -15.99 4.75 -8.44
C VAL A 76 -16.07 6.08 -7.71
N SER A 77 -14.93 6.66 -7.31
CA SER A 77 -14.87 7.94 -6.61
C SER A 77 -14.95 9.17 -7.53
N GLY A 78 -14.93 9.01 -8.86
CA GLY A 78 -14.88 10.14 -9.79
C GLY A 78 -13.53 10.88 -9.80
N HIS A 79 -12.43 10.19 -9.48
CA HIS A 79 -11.08 10.74 -9.51
C HIS A 79 -10.47 10.56 -10.89
N GLY A 80 -9.73 11.56 -11.40
CA GLY A 80 -8.96 11.42 -12.62
C GLY A 80 -7.88 10.35 -12.49
N LEU A 81 -7.55 9.67 -13.58
CA LEU A 81 -6.57 8.59 -13.60
C LEU A 81 -5.40 8.92 -14.53
N PHE A 82 -4.20 8.56 -14.09
CA PHE A 82 -3.01 8.52 -14.93
C PHE A 82 -2.37 7.15 -14.76
N LEU A 83 -2.25 6.38 -15.84
CA LEU A 83 -1.65 5.05 -15.81
C LEU A 83 -0.41 5.01 -16.69
N ALA A 84 0.72 4.62 -16.11
CA ALA A 84 1.97 4.43 -16.83
C ALA A 84 2.46 2.99 -16.67
N SER A 85 2.90 2.38 -17.77
CA SER A 85 3.43 1.02 -17.78
C SER A 85 4.44 0.84 -18.92
N ALA A 86 5.46 0.02 -18.69
CA ALA A 86 6.42 -0.41 -19.72
C ALA A 86 6.21 -1.87 -20.15
N ASP A 87 5.82 -2.73 -19.20
CA ASP A 87 5.73 -4.17 -19.43
C ASP A 87 4.45 -4.58 -20.16
N ILE A 88 3.33 -3.96 -19.80
CA ILE A 88 1.99 -4.27 -20.31
C ILE A 88 1.37 -2.99 -20.84
N ASP A 89 0.66 -3.09 -21.96
CA ASP A 89 -0.12 -1.98 -22.48
C ASP A 89 -1.11 -1.45 -21.42
N PRO A 90 -1.03 -0.14 -21.04
CA PRO A 90 -1.93 0.50 -20.09
C PRO A 90 -3.41 0.25 -20.38
N GLN A 91 -3.83 0.19 -21.65
CA GLN A 91 -5.25 -0.03 -21.97
C GLN A 91 -5.73 -1.42 -21.54
N THR A 92 -4.86 -2.43 -21.61
CA THR A 92 -5.18 -3.79 -21.16
C THR A 92 -5.43 -3.83 -19.66
N ILE A 93 -4.64 -3.11 -18.87
CA ILE A 93 -4.84 -3.00 -17.41
C ILE A 93 -6.16 -2.28 -17.10
N LEU A 94 -6.47 -1.21 -17.84
CA LEU A 94 -7.69 -0.42 -17.65
C LEU A 94 -8.96 -1.20 -18.01
N LYS A 95 -8.91 -2.02 -19.06
CA LYS A 95 -10.01 -2.90 -19.48
C LYS A 95 -10.25 -4.05 -18.50
N ASP A 96 -9.28 -4.40 -17.68
CA ASP A 96 -9.37 -5.51 -16.72
C ASP A 96 -9.57 -5.02 -15.26
N LEU A 97 -10.19 -3.85 -15.09
CA LEU A 97 -10.52 -3.32 -13.77
C LEU A 97 -11.70 -4.09 -13.14
N PRO A 98 -11.63 -4.43 -11.84
CA PRO A 98 -12.65 -5.23 -11.19
C PRO A 98 -13.94 -4.45 -10.93
N HIS A 99 -15.08 -5.13 -10.97
CA HIS A 99 -16.39 -4.51 -10.76
C HIS A 99 -16.67 -4.26 -9.28
N PRO A 100 -17.17 -3.07 -8.89
CA PRO A 100 -17.52 -2.80 -7.49
C PRO A 100 -18.73 -3.63 -7.06
N LEU A 101 -18.68 -4.19 -5.85
CA LEU A 101 -19.80 -4.88 -5.23
C LEU A 101 -20.83 -3.87 -4.73
N ASP A 102 -22.09 -4.08 -5.10
CA ASP A 102 -23.22 -3.31 -4.56
C ASP A 102 -23.45 -3.67 -3.08
N HIS A 103 -23.98 -2.72 -2.31
CA HIS A 103 -24.10 -2.72 -0.84
C HIS A 103 -24.90 -3.89 -0.20
N GLY A 104 -25.29 -4.93 -0.93
CA GLY A 104 -26.05 -6.09 -0.44
C GLY A 104 -25.36 -7.46 -0.56
N ASP A 105 -24.20 -7.56 -1.21
CA ASP A 105 -23.65 -8.86 -1.64
C ASP A 105 -22.69 -9.52 -0.63
N ASP A 106 -22.40 -8.83 0.48
CA ASP A 106 -21.47 -9.25 1.56
C ASP A 106 -21.99 -10.41 2.42
N ASN A 107 -23.28 -10.76 2.33
CA ASN A 107 -23.91 -11.78 3.17
C ASN A 107 -23.88 -13.20 2.57
N THR A 108 -23.18 -13.44 1.46
CA THR A 108 -23.24 -14.75 0.78
C THR A 108 -22.24 -15.80 1.31
N ASP A 109 -21.34 -15.45 2.22
CA ASP A 109 -20.36 -16.39 2.83
C ASP A 109 -20.76 -16.90 4.23
N SER A 110 -22.01 -16.71 4.68
CA SER A 110 -22.51 -17.18 5.99
C SER A 110 -23.68 -18.17 5.89
N THR A 111 -23.59 -19.16 5.00
CA THR A 111 -24.43 -20.37 5.05
C THR A 111 -23.69 -21.60 5.57
N ASN A 112 -22.70 -21.40 6.45
CA ASN A 112 -22.36 -22.43 7.42
C ASN A 112 -23.36 -22.30 8.57
N GLN A 113 -24.31 -23.22 8.63
CA GLN A 113 -25.09 -23.50 9.83
C GLN A 113 -24.09 -23.77 10.97
N GLU A 114 -23.77 -22.74 11.76
CA GLU A 114 -23.04 -22.93 13.01
C GLU A 114 -23.99 -23.67 13.96
N ASP A 115 -23.84 -25.00 14.00
CA ASP A 115 -24.36 -25.84 15.06
C ASP A 115 -24.06 -25.15 16.39
N THR A 116 -25.10 -24.82 17.15
CA THR A 116 -24.98 -24.14 18.43
C THR A 116 -24.09 -24.95 19.36
N MET A 117 -22.81 -24.60 19.47
CA MET A 117 -21.86 -25.30 20.32
C MET A 117 -22.24 -25.11 21.80
N LYS A 118 -22.89 -26.14 22.37
CA LYS A 118 -23.44 -26.16 23.74
C LYS A 118 -22.40 -25.98 24.86
N ILE A 119 -21.11 -26.13 24.56
CA ILE A 119 -20.03 -26.16 25.57
C ILE A 119 -19.29 -24.81 25.66
N ALA A 120 -19.26 -24.02 24.59
CA ALA A 120 -18.45 -22.80 24.47
C ALA A 120 -19.27 -21.50 24.58
N TRP A 121 -20.38 -21.51 25.34
CA TRP A 121 -21.31 -20.37 25.46
C TRP A 121 -20.63 -19.07 25.98
N ARG A 122 -19.57 -19.20 26.79
CA ARG A 122 -18.82 -18.06 27.33
C ARG A 122 -18.04 -17.26 26.26
N TYR A 123 -17.69 -17.88 25.14
CA TYR A 123 -17.03 -17.18 24.02
C TYR A 123 -18.03 -16.51 23.07
N GLN A 124 -19.32 -16.85 23.19
CA GLN A 124 -20.40 -16.24 22.42
C GLN A 124 -20.65 -14.77 22.83
N GLN A 125 -20.30 -14.41 24.07
CA GLN A 125 -20.41 -13.06 24.62
C GLN A 125 -19.14 -12.22 24.50
N LYS A 126 -18.01 -12.80 24.03
CA LYS A 126 -16.90 -11.96 23.59
C LYS A 126 -17.37 -11.31 22.28
N SER A 127 -17.21 -9.99 22.14
CA SER A 127 -17.39 -9.36 20.84
C SER A 127 -16.55 -10.16 19.86
N LYS A 128 -17.19 -10.81 18.86
CA LYS A 128 -16.46 -11.27 17.68
C LYS A 128 -15.70 -10.02 17.26
N VAL A 129 -14.37 -10.03 17.37
CA VAL A 129 -13.54 -8.92 16.89
C VAL A 129 -13.71 -8.97 15.38
N GLN A 130 -14.81 -8.39 14.91
CA GLN A 130 -15.02 -8.14 13.52
C GLN A 130 -13.93 -7.15 13.18
N SER A 131 -12.93 -7.61 12.45
CA SER A 131 -11.89 -6.79 11.81
C SER A 131 -12.47 -5.78 10.80
N ASN A 132 -13.80 -5.61 10.76
CA ASN A 132 -14.50 -4.68 9.90
C ASN A 132 -15.22 -3.64 10.77
N PRO A 133 -14.63 -2.44 10.98
CA PRO A 133 -15.34 -1.36 11.64
C PRO A 133 -16.54 -0.93 10.80
N SER A 134 -17.74 -1.24 11.30
CA SER A 134 -19.04 -0.84 10.75
C SER A 134 -19.35 0.63 11.06
N HIS A 135 -18.58 1.55 10.50
CA HIS A 135 -18.88 2.98 10.46
C HIS A 135 -18.39 3.57 9.13
N ASN A 136 -19.34 3.84 8.22
CA ASN A 136 -19.15 4.54 6.94
C ASN A 136 -17.93 4.04 6.12
N ARG A 137 -18.10 2.95 5.36
CA ARG A 137 -17.04 2.32 4.54
C ARG A 137 -16.42 3.35 3.61
N PHE A 138 -15.16 3.71 3.89
CA PHE A 138 -14.37 4.69 3.14
C PHE A 138 -13.90 4.15 1.78
N GLY A 139 -13.95 2.83 1.57
CA GLY A 139 -13.62 2.17 0.31
C GLY A 139 -14.64 1.10 -0.05
N HIS A 140 -14.67 0.77 -1.34
CA HIS A 140 -15.57 -0.23 -1.90
C HIS A 140 -14.91 -1.60 -1.91
N TYR A 141 -15.72 -2.64 -2.12
CA TYR A 141 -15.23 -3.99 -2.33
C TYR A 141 -15.44 -4.33 -3.79
N TYR A 142 -14.61 -5.20 -4.35
CA TYR A 142 -14.67 -5.49 -5.78
C TYR A 142 -14.65 -7.00 -6.04
N ASP A 143 -15.47 -7.41 -7.00
CA ASP A 143 -15.51 -8.76 -7.52
C ASP A 143 -14.48 -8.92 -8.63
N LEU A 144 -13.55 -9.85 -8.47
CA LEU A 144 -12.52 -10.15 -9.47
C LEU A 144 -13.07 -10.98 -10.63
N SER A 145 -14.24 -11.60 -10.47
CA SER A 145 -14.86 -12.40 -11.54
C SER A 145 -15.60 -11.57 -12.59
N ARG A 146 -15.78 -10.27 -12.33
CA ARG A 146 -16.50 -9.35 -13.21
C ARG A 146 -15.65 -8.13 -13.52
N VAL A 147 -15.65 -7.75 -14.78
CA VAL A 147 -14.98 -6.55 -15.28
C VAL A 147 -15.92 -5.34 -15.15
N MET A 148 -15.35 -4.17 -14.91
CA MET A 148 -16.09 -2.90 -14.81
C MET A 148 -16.63 -2.45 -16.18
N ASP A 149 -17.81 -1.83 -16.20
CA ASP A 149 -18.43 -1.33 -17.42
C ASP A 149 -17.65 -0.15 -18.02
N GLU A 150 -17.41 -0.17 -19.34
CA GLU A 150 -16.69 0.89 -20.07
C GLU A 150 -17.37 2.26 -19.93
N LYS A 151 -18.70 2.29 -19.81
CA LYS A 151 -19.48 3.53 -19.60
C LYS A 151 -19.06 4.28 -18.33
N LYS A 152 -18.57 3.58 -17.30
CA LYS A 152 -18.07 4.20 -16.07
C LYS A 152 -16.65 4.73 -16.23
N LEU A 153 -15.88 4.20 -17.18
CA LEU A 153 -14.53 4.70 -17.50
C LEU A 153 -14.62 5.99 -18.31
N ASP A 154 -15.58 6.09 -19.23
CA ASP A 154 -15.78 7.27 -20.09
C ASP A 154 -16.18 8.54 -19.33
N THR A 155 -16.71 8.42 -18.10
CA THR A 155 -17.11 9.58 -17.29
C THR A 155 -15.94 10.35 -16.71
N ILE A 156 -14.73 9.78 -16.74
CA ILE A 156 -13.57 10.27 -15.99
C ILE A 156 -12.41 10.57 -16.93
N PRO A 157 -11.63 11.63 -16.68
CA PRO A 157 -10.41 11.87 -17.44
C PRO A 157 -9.36 10.80 -17.13
N VAL A 158 -9.03 9.99 -18.14
CA VAL A 158 -7.97 8.99 -18.08
C VAL A 158 -6.84 9.38 -19.03
N ARG A 159 -5.62 9.49 -18.50
CA ARG A 159 -4.38 9.67 -19.26
C ARG A 159 -3.56 8.38 -19.18
N MET A 160 -2.91 8.00 -20.27
CA MET A 160 -2.10 6.79 -20.33
C MET A 160 -0.73 7.11 -20.90
N PHE A 161 0.31 6.47 -20.36
CA PHE A 161 1.67 6.58 -20.82
C PHE A 161 2.23 5.16 -21.05
N ASN A 162 2.45 4.80 -22.31
CA ASN A 162 3.09 3.54 -22.68
C ASN A 162 4.57 3.78 -22.92
N ALA A 163 5.42 3.31 -21.99
CA ALA A 163 6.86 3.52 -22.12
C ALA A 163 7.46 2.78 -23.33
N ALA A 164 6.85 1.66 -23.76
CA ALA A 164 7.35 0.86 -24.87
C ALA A 164 7.25 1.59 -26.22
N GLU A 165 6.22 2.43 -26.39
CA GLU A 165 6.00 3.23 -27.60
C GLU A 165 6.89 4.48 -27.65
N GLU A 166 7.26 5.00 -26.48
CA GLU A 166 8.07 6.21 -26.31
C GLU A 166 9.59 5.96 -26.39
N CYS A 167 10.00 4.69 -26.43
CA CYS A 167 11.37 4.22 -26.70
C CYS A 167 11.77 4.49 -28.16
N THR A 168 11.97 5.75 -28.53
CA THR A 168 12.56 6.12 -29.82
C THR A 168 14.08 5.99 -29.75
N SER A 169 14.68 5.36 -30.77
CA SER A 169 16.11 4.99 -30.89
C SER A 169 17.11 6.15 -30.97
N ASP A 170 16.72 7.36 -30.57
CA ASP A 170 17.47 8.59 -30.85
C ASP A 170 17.47 9.50 -29.61
N SER A 171 18.12 9.04 -28.53
CA SER A 171 18.47 9.91 -27.41
C SER A 171 19.99 10.02 -27.27
N PRO A 172 20.54 11.23 -27.14
CA PRO A 172 21.97 11.43 -26.89
C PRO A 172 22.36 10.76 -25.57
N LYS A 173 23.63 10.34 -25.47
CA LYS A 173 24.25 9.67 -24.32
C LYS A 173 24.34 10.58 -23.08
N ASN A 174 23.20 11.05 -22.57
CA ASN A 174 23.12 11.65 -21.25
C ASN A 174 22.92 10.55 -20.21
N ARG A 175 23.48 10.74 -19.02
CA ARG A 175 23.37 9.82 -17.87
C ARG A 175 21.95 9.74 -17.28
N SER A 176 20.98 10.42 -17.87
CA SER A 176 19.59 10.43 -17.45
C SER A 176 18.76 9.58 -18.39
N ASN A 177 17.89 8.78 -17.80
CA ASN A 177 16.94 7.97 -18.55
C ASN A 177 15.86 8.89 -19.16
N SER A 178 15.86 9.00 -20.49
CA SER A 178 14.96 9.87 -21.24
C SER A 178 13.48 9.53 -21.02
N LEU A 179 13.16 8.27 -20.72
CA LEU A 179 11.79 7.83 -20.45
C LEU A 179 11.26 8.41 -19.14
N TYR A 180 12.08 8.48 -18.09
CA TYR A 180 11.66 9.10 -16.83
C TYR A 180 11.48 10.61 -16.95
N GLU A 181 12.29 11.28 -17.77
CA GLU A 181 12.11 12.71 -18.05
C GLU A 181 10.80 12.96 -18.81
N LYS A 182 10.51 12.17 -19.84
CA LYS A 182 9.23 12.21 -20.57
C LYS A 182 8.05 11.93 -19.64
N LEU A 183 8.13 10.86 -18.84
CA LEU A 183 7.10 10.49 -17.87
C LEU A 183 6.84 11.61 -16.87
N LEU A 184 7.91 12.22 -16.33
CA LEU A 184 7.78 13.34 -15.39
C LEU A 184 7.15 14.57 -16.08
N SER A 185 7.52 14.85 -17.32
CA SER A 185 6.91 15.91 -18.13
C SER A 185 5.41 15.68 -18.34
N GLU A 186 5.00 14.44 -18.67
CA GLU A 186 3.59 14.06 -18.85
C GLU A 186 2.79 14.08 -17.55
N VAL A 187 3.41 13.70 -16.43
CA VAL A 187 2.79 13.85 -15.11
C VAL A 187 2.57 15.33 -14.80
N ASN A 188 3.57 16.17 -15.04
CA ASN A 188 3.47 17.62 -14.81
C ASN A 188 2.40 18.25 -15.71
N SER A 189 2.35 17.91 -17.00
CA SER A 189 1.34 18.40 -17.95
C SER A 189 -0.07 18.01 -17.50
N THR A 190 -0.27 16.76 -17.08
CA THR A 190 -1.55 16.27 -16.59
C THR A 190 -2.00 16.99 -15.32
N ILE A 191 -1.06 17.29 -14.41
CA ILE A 191 -1.35 18.04 -13.18
C ILE A 191 -1.77 19.48 -13.49
N THR A 192 -1.08 20.15 -14.43
CA THR A 192 -1.38 21.53 -14.81
C THR A 192 -2.68 21.63 -15.60
N ASP A 193 -2.88 20.77 -16.59
CA ASP A 193 -4.05 20.76 -17.48
C ASP A 193 -5.32 20.42 -16.69
N GLY A 194 -5.25 19.41 -15.82
CA GLY A 194 -6.36 19.04 -14.94
C GLY A 194 -6.62 20.07 -13.83
N GLY A 195 -5.66 20.95 -13.54
CA GLY A 195 -5.77 21.92 -12.44
C GLY A 195 -5.77 21.26 -11.06
N TYR A 196 -5.00 20.17 -10.91
CA TYR A 196 -4.82 19.47 -9.64
C TYR A 196 -3.83 20.18 -8.71
N SER A 197 -3.14 21.22 -9.16
CA SER A 197 -2.22 22.00 -8.33
C SER A 197 -2.95 22.73 -7.19
N THR A 198 -2.38 22.68 -5.99
CA THR A 198 -2.92 23.37 -4.82
C THR A 198 -2.75 24.88 -4.86
N THR A 199 -1.80 25.38 -5.66
CA THR A 199 -1.48 26.81 -5.79
C THR A 199 -2.29 27.51 -6.87
N ALA A 200 -2.91 26.77 -7.79
CA ALA A 200 -3.71 27.33 -8.87
C ALA A 200 -5.09 27.79 -8.37
N ALA A 201 -5.45 29.04 -8.69
CA ALA A 201 -6.65 29.74 -8.24
C ALA A 201 -7.96 29.28 -8.92
N LYS A 202 -8.14 27.97 -9.19
CA LYS A 202 -9.47 27.46 -9.57
C LYS A 202 -10.42 27.65 -8.38
N GLN A 203 -11.54 28.32 -8.65
CA GLN A 203 -12.63 28.54 -7.70
C GLN A 203 -12.98 27.22 -7.00
N GLN A 204 -13.20 27.28 -5.69
CA GLN A 204 -13.29 26.14 -4.76
C GLN A 204 -14.38 25.07 -5.07
N GLN A 205 -15.12 25.19 -6.16
CA GLN A 205 -16.34 24.41 -6.39
C GLN A 205 -16.17 23.10 -7.16
N GLU A 206 -15.07 22.88 -7.89
CA GLU A 206 -14.87 21.64 -8.69
C GLU A 206 -13.43 21.11 -8.57
N ARG A 207 -13.00 20.77 -7.35
CA ARG A 207 -11.71 20.10 -7.15
C ARG A 207 -11.91 18.59 -7.13
N SER A 208 -11.20 17.90 -8.01
CA SER A 208 -11.07 16.44 -8.01
C SER A 208 -9.65 16.03 -7.62
N ILE A 209 -9.44 14.73 -7.44
CA ILE A 209 -8.12 14.14 -7.19
C ILE A 209 -7.65 13.41 -8.43
N LEU A 210 -6.35 13.44 -8.67
CA LEU A 210 -5.68 12.60 -9.66
C LEU A 210 -5.03 11.40 -8.95
N ARG A 211 -5.31 10.19 -9.45
CA ARG A 211 -4.64 8.97 -9.03
C ARG A 211 -3.65 8.57 -10.11
N ILE A 212 -2.37 8.60 -9.77
CA ILE A 212 -1.27 8.16 -10.64
C ILE A 212 -0.94 6.72 -10.25
N ALA A 213 -1.02 5.81 -11.21
CA ALA A 213 -0.61 4.42 -11.09
C ALA A 213 0.56 4.17 -12.04
N ILE A 214 1.71 3.74 -11.52
CA ILE A 214 2.87 3.39 -12.32
C ILE A 214 3.18 1.92 -12.08
N HIS A 215 3.08 1.11 -13.15
CA HIS A 215 3.29 -0.33 -13.11
C HIS A 215 4.77 -0.68 -13.36
N SER A 216 5.30 -1.50 -12.47
CA SER A 216 6.63 -2.12 -12.51
C SER A 216 7.77 -1.14 -12.81
N LEU A 217 7.75 0.02 -12.14
CA LEU A 217 8.77 1.05 -12.26
C LEU A 217 10.14 0.49 -11.87
N GLY A 218 11.15 0.71 -12.70
CA GLY A 218 12.50 0.17 -12.48
C GLY A 218 12.74 -1.24 -13.03
N SER A 219 11.73 -1.86 -13.67
CA SER A 219 11.93 -2.99 -14.60
C SER A 219 12.94 -2.60 -15.69
N GLN A 220 13.66 -3.57 -16.27
CA GLN A 220 14.59 -3.30 -17.38
C GLN A 220 13.90 -2.63 -18.58
N LEU A 221 12.59 -2.83 -18.74
CA LEU A 221 11.80 -2.21 -19.79
C LEU A 221 11.63 -0.69 -19.63
N TRP A 222 11.85 -0.16 -18.42
CA TRP A 222 11.92 1.29 -18.20
C TRP A 222 13.24 1.91 -18.66
N GLY A 223 14.15 1.14 -19.27
CA GLY A 223 15.44 1.66 -19.73
C GLY A 223 16.46 1.86 -18.61
N GLU A 224 16.29 1.16 -17.48
CA GLU A 224 17.33 1.10 -16.45
C GLU A 224 18.52 0.31 -16.97
N GLU A 225 19.66 0.99 -17.12
CA GLU A 225 20.95 0.35 -17.32
C GLU A 225 21.38 -0.30 -16.00
N CYS A 226 20.84 -1.48 -15.70
CA CYS A 226 21.30 -2.29 -14.59
C CYS A 226 22.72 -2.78 -14.97
N GLY A 227 23.74 -2.04 -14.53
CA GLY A 227 25.11 -2.12 -15.01
C GLY A 227 25.68 -3.54 -15.06
N ALA A 228 25.67 -4.14 -16.25
CA ALA A 228 26.45 -5.34 -16.55
C ALA A 228 27.96 -5.05 -16.54
N THR A 229 28.36 -3.78 -16.59
CA THR A 229 29.74 -3.32 -16.43
C THR A 229 29.85 -2.47 -15.16
N CYS A 230 30.32 -3.11 -14.11
CA CYS A 230 30.63 -2.57 -12.80
C CYS A 230 31.53 -1.31 -12.83
N VAL A 231 30.98 -0.08 -12.77
CA VAL A 231 31.62 1.07 -12.09
C VAL A 231 30.61 2.16 -11.71
N ASP A 232 29.58 2.43 -12.53
CA ASP A 232 28.74 3.63 -12.36
C ASP A 232 27.33 3.29 -11.83
N PHE A 233 26.99 3.86 -10.68
CA PHE A 233 25.64 3.89 -10.14
C PHE A 233 24.74 4.78 -11.02
N SER A 234 23.66 4.25 -11.62
CA SER A 234 22.64 5.07 -12.28
C SER A 234 21.72 5.70 -11.24
N PRO A 235 21.75 7.04 -11.04
CA PRO A 235 20.84 7.70 -10.10
C PRO A 235 19.47 8.02 -10.73
N ALA A 236 19.15 7.47 -11.90
CA ALA A 236 17.99 7.87 -12.70
C ALA A 236 16.67 7.65 -11.96
N LEU A 237 16.38 6.42 -11.49
CA LEU A 237 15.17 6.12 -10.72
C LEU A 237 15.08 6.90 -9.39
N PRO A 238 16.13 6.97 -8.54
CA PRO A 238 16.10 7.83 -7.35
C PRO A 238 15.83 9.30 -7.67
N TRP A 239 16.42 9.84 -8.73
CA TRP A 239 16.21 11.24 -9.12
C TRP A 239 14.79 11.49 -9.64
N PHE A 240 14.25 10.54 -10.41
CA PHE A 240 12.86 10.54 -10.84
C PHE A 240 11.90 10.54 -9.64
N LEU A 241 12.07 9.61 -8.69
CA LEU A 241 11.21 9.52 -7.50
C LEU A 241 11.31 10.77 -6.62
N TYR A 242 12.51 11.33 -6.47
CA TYR A 242 12.73 12.59 -5.78
C TYR A 242 11.93 13.73 -6.42
N SER A 243 12.05 13.87 -7.75
CA SER A 243 11.36 14.91 -8.52
C SER A 243 9.85 14.72 -8.52
N LEU A 244 9.38 13.48 -8.70
CA LEU A 244 7.98 13.11 -8.64
C LEU A 244 7.39 13.47 -7.27
N ARG A 245 8.06 13.10 -6.17
CA ARG A 245 7.60 13.43 -4.81
C ARG A 245 7.52 14.94 -4.59
N ALA A 246 8.48 15.71 -5.10
CA ALA A 246 8.44 17.17 -5.00
C ALA A 246 7.20 17.76 -5.71
N THR A 247 6.89 17.29 -6.92
CA THR A 247 5.69 17.71 -7.68
C THR A 247 4.40 17.34 -6.95
N LEU A 248 4.31 16.12 -6.41
CA LEU A 248 3.10 15.64 -5.75
C LEU A 248 2.80 16.41 -4.47
N ARG A 249 3.82 16.89 -3.76
CA ARG A 249 3.64 17.56 -2.46
C ARG A 249 2.84 18.87 -2.56
N SER A 250 2.83 19.52 -3.71
CA SER A 250 2.08 20.74 -4.00
C SER A 250 0.80 20.50 -4.81
N SER A 251 0.36 19.25 -4.96
CA SER A 251 -0.75 18.87 -5.83
C SER A 251 -1.77 17.95 -5.13
N LEU A 252 -3.02 17.94 -5.61
CA LEU A 252 -4.11 17.07 -5.16
C LEU A 252 -4.04 15.70 -5.83
N VAL A 253 -2.89 15.05 -5.67
CA VAL A 253 -2.54 13.83 -6.40
C VAL A 253 -2.11 12.74 -5.43
N VAL A 254 -2.44 11.49 -5.71
CA VAL A 254 -1.89 10.33 -5.01
C VAL A 254 -1.21 9.45 -6.03
N CYS A 255 0.05 9.07 -5.77
CA CYS A 255 0.79 8.18 -6.65
C CYS A 255 1.00 6.82 -5.98
N MET A 256 0.63 5.76 -6.68
CA MET A 256 0.92 4.37 -6.34
C MET A 256 1.84 3.79 -7.40
N VAL A 257 2.98 3.26 -6.97
CA VAL A 257 4.02 2.70 -7.82
C VAL A 257 4.28 1.27 -7.39
N THR A 258 4.33 0.35 -8.34
CA THR A 258 4.84 -1.01 -8.09
C THR A 258 6.28 -1.11 -8.58
N ILE A 259 7.17 -1.70 -7.79
CA ILE A 259 8.60 -1.79 -8.09
C ILE A 259 9.08 -3.23 -7.87
N PRO A 260 9.68 -3.90 -8.87
CA PRO A 260 10.25 -5.23 -8.72
C PRO A 260 11.60 -5.17 -7.99
N THR A 261 11.56 -5.05 -6.66
CA THR A 261 12.78 -4.91 -5.83
C THR A 261 13.67 -6.16 -5.86
N HIS A 262 13.09 -7.33 -6.13
CA HIS A 262 13.82 -8.59 -6.29
C HIS A 262 14.80 -8.61 -7.48
N VAL A 263 14.63 -7.70 -8.45
CA VAL A 263 15.54 -7.54 -9.60
C VAL A 263 16.79 -6.73 -9.22
N PHE A 264 16.71 -5.91 -8.16
CA PHE A 264 17.84 -5.10 -7.73
C PHE A 264 18.81 -5.93 -6.88
N GLN A 265 20.07 -5.99 -7.30
CA GLN A 265 21.11 -6.72 -6.58
C GLN A 265 21.66 -5.96 -5.37
N ASP A 266 21.71 -4.61 -5.44
CA ASP A 266 22.22 -3.77 -4.35
C ASP A 266 21.11 -3.42 -3.36
N SER A 267 21.21 -3.96 -2.14
CA SER A 267 20.30 -3.61 -1.05
C SER A 267 20.35 -2.12 -0.71
N GLY A 268 21.51 -1.47 -0.83
CA GLY A 268 21.65 -0.03 -0.58
C GLY A 268 20.84 0.82 -1.56
N PHE A 269 20.68 0.36 -2.80
CA PHE A 269 19.81 0.99 -3.81
C PHE A 269 18.34 0.88 -3.43
N THR A 270 17.87 -0.32 -3.06
CA THR A 270 16.48 -0.54 -2.62
C THR A 270 16.13 0.36 -1.43
N HIS A 271 16.97 0.40 -0.40
CA HIS A 271 16.75 1.27 0.77
C HIS A 271 16.74 2.76 0.42
N ARG A 272 17.46 3.21 -0.61
CA ARG A 272 17.41 4.61 -1.08
C ARG A 272 16.07 4.92 -1.73
N ILE A 273 15.55 4.01 -2.55
CA ILE A 273 14.24 4.11 -3.20
C ILE A 273 13.13 4.13 -2.14
N GLU A 274 13.17 3.22 -1.17
CA GLU A 274 12.24 3.17 -0.03
C GLU A 274 12.26 4.49 0.77
N ARG A 275 13.44 5.12 0.89
CA ARG A 275 13.60 6.40 1.60
C ARG A 275 12.96 7.57 0.85
N LEU A 276 12.90 7.49 -0.47
CA LEU A 276 12.29 8.52 -1.31
C LEU A 276 10.76 8.42 -1.31
N CYS A 277 10.20 7.25 -1.07
CA CYS A 277 8.76 7.04 -0.95
C CYS A 277 8.24 7.36 0.46
N ASP A 278 6.97 7.77 0.56
CA ASP A 278 6.37 8.12 1.85
C ASP A 278 5.81 6.89 2.57
N THR A 279 5.20 5.99 1.81
CA THR A 279 4.69 4.69 2.28
C THR A 279 5.34 3.59 1.46
N VAL A 280 5.83 2.54 2.12
CA VAL A 280 6.44 1.38 1.48
C VAL A 280 5.83 0.12 2.05
N LEU A 281 5.26 -0.69 1.17
CA LEU A 281 4.59 -1.95 1.48
C LEU A 281 5.27 -3.05 0.67
N ALA A 282 5.73 -4.10 1.33
CA ALA A 282 6.38 -5.22 0.66
C ALA A 282 5.46 -6.45 0.66
N LEU A 283 5.28 -7.04 -0.52
CA LEU A 283 4.49 -8.25 -0.71
C LEU A 283 5.42 -9.45 -0.81
N GLU A 284 5.12 -10.49 -0.03
CA GLU A 284 5.80 -11.77 -0.15
C GLU A 284 4.77 -12.84 -0.48
N SER A 285 4.72 -13.28 -1.74
CA SER A 285 3.85 -14.38 -2.16
C SER A 285 4.39 -15.72 -1.68
N PHE A 286 3.49 -16.62 -1.28
CA PHE A 286 3.86 -18.00 -1.00
C PHE A 286 3.98 -18.87 -2.24
N ALA A 287 3.40 -18.44 -3.37
CA ALA A 287 3.40 -19.22 -4.60
C ALA A 287 4.82 -19.60 -5.03
N GLY A 288 5.09 -20.90 -5.16
CA GLY A 288 6.41 -21.42 -5.54
C GLY A 288 7.47 -21.38 -4.44
N SER A 289 7.07 -21.16 -3.18
CA SER A 289 7.96 -21.21 -2.01
C SER A 289 7.59 -22.38 -1.09
N ASP A 290 8.53 -22.77 -0.22
CA ASP A 290 8.28 -23.81 0.79
C ASP A 290 7.10 -23.47 1.73
N LYS A 291 6.80 -22.17 1.88
CA LYS A 291 5.70 -21.67 2.72
C LYS A 291 4.32 -22.05 2.17
N GLU A 292 4.19 -22.33 0.88
CA GLU A 292 2.92 -22.78 0.27
C GLU A 292 2.49 -24.16 0.80
N THR A 293 3.45 -25.05 1.02
CA THR A 293 3.17 -26.43 1.49
C THR A 293 2.94 -26.51 2.99
N ASN A 294 3.23 -25.42 3.73
CA ASN A 294 3.19 -25.42 5.16
C ASN A 294 1.73 -25.34 5.66
N PRO A 295 1.25 -26.29 6.49
CA PRO A 295 -0.12 -26.27 7.00
C PRO A 295 -0.45 -25.01 7.82
N LEU A 296 0.56 -24.32 8.36
CA LEU A 296 0.40 -23.06 9.10
C LEU A 296 -0.14 -21.92 8.22
N TYR A 297 0.12 -21.96 6.91
CA TYR A 297 -0.18 -20.87 5.98
C TYR A 297 -1.31 -21.19 5.00
N ARG A 298 -2.02 -22.31 5.19
CA ARG A 298 -3.01 -22.84 4.25
C ARG A 298 -4.10 -21.83 3.85
N ASP A 299 -4.49 -20.94 4.76
CA ASP A 299 -5.56 -19.96 4.53
C ASP A 299 -5.07 -18.65 3.88
N TYR A 300 -3.76 -18.49 3.70
CA TYR A 300 -3.10 -17.26 3.26
C TYR A 300 -2.35 -17.46 1.95
N HIS A 301 -2.27 -16.40 1.15
CA HIS A 301 -1.58 -16.41 -0.14
C HIS A 301 -0.18 -15.80 -0.05
N GLY A 302 0.10 -15.05 1.01
CA GLY A 302 1.39 -14.44 1.25
C GLY A 302 1.42 -13.54 2.49
N LEU A 303 2.60 -12.99 2.79
CA LEU A 303 2.82 -12.01 3.85
C LEU A 303 2.75 -10.59 3.31
N PHE A 304 2.27 -9.69 4.17
CA PHE A 304 2.15 -8.27 3.89
C PHE A 304 3.04 -7.51 4.88
N ASN A 305 4.19 -7.03 4.42
CA ASN A 305 5.16 -6.39 5.29
C ASN A 305 5.06 -4.87 5.14
N ILE A 306 4.91 -4.18 6.27
CA ILE A 306 4.95 -2.71 6.29
C ILE A 306 6.39 -2.30 6.54
N VAL A 307 7.08 -1.89 5.48
CA VAL A 307 8.46 -1.39 5.58
C VAL A 307 8.45 0.04 6.13
N ARG A 308 7.53 0.87 5.64
CA ARG A 308 7.46 2.28 6.03
C ARG A 308 6.07 2.86 5.95
N LEU A 309 5.71 3.63 6.97
CA LEU A 309 4.51 4.46 7.00
C LEU A 309 4.83 5.96 6.97
N PRO A 310 3.92 6.79 6.45
CA PRO A 310 4.15 8.21 6.27
C PRO A 310 4.18 8.94 7.61
N ARG A 311 5.07 9.96 7.71
CA ARG A 311 5.22 10.87 8.86
C ARG A 311 4.93 12.30 8.41
N LEU A 312 3.68 12.54 8.02
CA LEU A 312 3.28 13.81 7.43
C LEU A 312 2.70 14.72 8.50
N ASN A 313 3.33 15.89 8.69
CA ASN A 313 2.93 16.92 9.65
C ASN A 313 2.85 16.42 11.12
N THR A 314 3.48 15.29 11.43
CA THR A 314 3.52 14.67 12.76
C THR A 314 4.90 14.06 13.00
N LEU A 315 5.33 14.04 14.27
CA LEU A 315 6.60 13.40 14.67
C LEU A 315 6.47 11.87 14.71
N THR A 316 5.27 11.38 15.05
CA THR A 316 4.94 9.96 15.11
C THR A 316 4.12 9.55 13.90
N THR A 317 4.30 8.31 13.45
CA THR A 317 3.45 7.68 12.44
C THR A 317 2.36 6.85 13.12
N HIS A 318 1.33 6.51 12.37
CA HIS A 318 0.36 5.51 12.80
C HIS A 318 1.10 4.17 12.99
N MET A 319 0.87 3.51 14.12
CA MET A 319 1.41 2.18 14.37
C MET A 319 0.22 1.21 14.38
N PRO A 320 0.19 0.20 13.50
CA PRO A 320 -0.84 -0.82 13.54
C PRO A 320 -0.68 -1.70 14.79
N ASP A 321 -1.78 -2.34 15.21
CA ASP A 321 -1.81 -3.18 16.41
C ASP A 321 -0.85 -4.38 16.33
N SER A 322 -0.64 -4.92 15.13
CA SER A 322 0.32 -5.99 14.85
C SER A 322 1.04 -5.74 13.52
N LEU A 323 2.31 -6.13 13.45
CA LEU A 323 3.11 -6.09 12.22
C LEU A 323 3.09 -7.40 11.44
N ASP A 324 2.72 -8.50 12.11
CA ASP A 324 2.59 -9.82 11.49
C ASP A 324 1.29 -9.87 10.68
N LEU A 325 1.35 -9.44 9.42
CA LEU A 325 0.19 -9.37 8.53
C LEU A 325 0.35 -10.36 7.38
N ALA A 326 -0.76 -10.99 7.04
CA ALA A 326 -0.87 -11.88 5.90
C ALA A 326 -2.03 -11.43 5.01
N PHE A 327 -1.88 -11.62 3.70
CA PHE A 327 -2.93 -11.33 2.75
C PHE A 327 -3.56 -12.62 2.22
N LYS A 328 -4.85 -12.54 1.97
CA LYS A 328 -5.62 -13.58 1.29
C LYS A 328 -6.44 -12.97 0.17
N LEU A 329 -6.36 -13.60 -0.99
CA LEU A 329 -7.11 -13.22 -2.17
C LEU A 329 -8.25 -14.22 -2.38
N LYS A 330 -9.48 -13.79 -2.10
CA LYS A 330 -10.69 -14.52 -2.47
C LYS A 330 -11.32 -13.87 -3.70
N ARG A 331 -12.15 -14.62 -4.42
CA ARG A 331 -12.84 -14.15 -5.65
C ARG A 331 -13.50 -12.78 -5.50
N LYS A 332 -14.12 -12.51 -4.36
CA LYS A 332 -14.87 -11.27 -4.08
C LYS A 332 -14.14 -10.28 -3.16
N LYS A 333 -12.94 -10.62 -2.65
CA LYS A 333 -12.28 -9.82 -1.61
C LYS A 333 -10.78 -10.08 -1.55
N PHE A 334 -10.00 -9.02 -1.69
CA PHE A 334 -8.63 -8.96 -1.18
C PHE A 334 -8.67 -8.53 0.29
N SER A 335 -8.14 -9.35 1.20
CA SER A 335 -8.13 -9.07 2.63
C SER A 335 -6.74 -9.20 3.21
N ILE A 336 -6.39 -8.24 4.06
CA ILE A 336 -5.18 -8.24 4.89
C ILE A 336 -5.63 -8.45 6.32
N GLU A 337 -5.09 -9.46 6.97
CA GLU A 337 -5.45 -9.85 8.33
C GLU A 337 -4.19 -10.11 9.13
N THR A 338 -4.32 -10.03 10.45
CA THR A 338 -3.23 -10.38 11.36
C THR A 338 -3.00 -11.88 11.27
N LEU A 339 -1.73 -12.28 11.09
CA LEU A 339 -1.35 -13.67 10.99
C LEU A 339 -1.56 -14.33 12.35
N HIS A 340 -2.51 -15.25 12.44
CA HIS A 340 -2.71 -16.07 13.63
C HIS A 340 -2.10 -17.43 13.35
N LEU A 341 -1.00 -17.75 14.04
CA LEU A 341 -0.47 -19.10 14.00
C LEU A 341 -1.48 -20.03 14.69
N PRO A 342 -1.89 -21.15 14.06
CA PRO A 342 -2.71 -22.13 14.75
C PRO A 342 -1.95 -22.63 15.98
N PRO A 343 -2.65 -22.92 17.09
CA PRO A 343 -2.02 -23.48 18.27
C PRO A 343 -1.29 -24.76 17.87
N ASP A 344 -0.04 -24.86 18.29
CA ASP A 344 0.83 -26.00 17.99
C ASP A 344 0.17 -27.28 18.53
N LEU A 345 -0.47 -28.05 17.65
CA LEU A 345 -1.11 -29.32 17.99
C LEU A 345 -0.08 -30.44 18.15
N SER A 346 1.22 -30.13 18.10
CA SER A 346 2.31 -31.08 18.31
C SER A 346 2.83 -31.14 19.75
N GLU A 347 1.98 -30.91 20.76
CA GLU A 347 2.17 -31.54 22.07
C GLU A 347 1.34 -32.82 22.13
N SER A 348 1.92 -33.91 21.62
CA SER A 348 1.66 -35.21 22.22
C SER A 348 1.81 -35.06 23.73
N VAL A 349 0.76 -35.41 24.46
CA VAL A 349 0.68 -35.47 25.92
C VAL A 349 1.75 -36.44 26.45
N SER A 350 2.98 -35.95 26.56
CA SER A 350 4.10 -36.61 27.24
C SER A 350 4.91 -35.51 27.90
N ARG A 351 4.42 -35.05 29.05
CA ARG A 351 5.25 -34.35 30.04
C ARG A 351 6.43 -35.26 30.39
N ASN A 352 7.57 -35.04 29.76
CA ASN A 352 8.85 -35.28 30.38
C ASN A 352 9.48 -33.91 30.61
N GLN A 353 9.54 -33.52 31.87
CA GLN A 353 10.29 -32.35 32.34
C GLN A 353 11.75 -32.55 31.99
N GLU A 354 12.27 -31.75 31.07
CA GLU A 354 13.67 -31.33 31.07
C GLU A 354 13.71 -29.94 30.40
N GLU A 355 13.66 -28.91 31.25
CA GLU A 355 13.81 -27.51 30.85
C GLU A 355 15.22 -27.25 30.32
N ALA A 356 15.37 -27.09 29.01
CA ALA A 356 16.55 -26.45 28.42
C ALA A 356 16.27 -24.94 28.28
N ILE A 357 16.61 -24.17 29.31
CA ILE A 357 16.54 -22.71 29.29
C ILE A 357 17.57 -22.17 28.29
N ARG A 358 17.11 -21.61 27.16
CA ARG A 358 17.95 -20.75 26.30
C ARG A 358 17.97 -19.33 26.87
N PRO A 359 19.14 -18.69 27.05
CA PRO A 359 19.19 -17.34 27.61
C PRO A 359 18.78 -16.30 26.56
N LYS A 360 17.84 -15.41 26.93
CA LYS A 360 17.58 -14.16 26.21
C LYS A 360 18.72 -13.16 26.52
N PRO A 361 19.16 -12.33 25.56
CA PRO A 361 20.13 -11.27 25.82
C PRO A 361 19.41 -10.10 26.51
N GLY A 362 19.98 -9.58 27.61
CA GLY A 362 19.58 -8.27 28.15
C GLY A 362 18.91 -8.23 29.52
N ALA A 363 19.26 -9.13 30.45
CA ALA A 363 18.93 -8.95 31.87
C ALA A 363 20.21 -8.97 32.71
N LEU A 364 20.70 -7.78 33.07
CA LEU A 364 21.74 -7.58 34.08
C LEU A 364 21.15 -7.90 35.47
N ALA A 365 21.52 -9.06 36.02
CA ALA A 365 21.30 -9.39 37.42
C ALA A 365 22.65 -9.38 38.14
N CYS A 366 22.78 -8.43 39.07
CA CYS A 366 23.92 -8.27 39.96
C CYS A 366 24.01 -9.49 40.89
N GLN A 367 25.06 -10.32 40.74
CA GLN A 367 25.46 -11.26 41.78
C GLN A 367 26.92 -11.02 42.15
N THR A 368 27.09 -10.72 43.43
CA THR A 368 28.34 -10.55 44.14
C THR A 368 29.06 -11.88 44.27
N GLY A 369 30.17 -12.03 43.54
CA GLY A 369 31.12 -13.13 43.68
C GLY A 369 32.49 -12.59 44.07
N SER A 370 32.84 -12.77 45.34
CA SER A 370 34.18 -12.59 45.90
C SER A 370 35.18 -13.52 45.20
N GLY A 371 36.30 -12.99 44.70
CA GLY A 371 37.37 -13.79 44.08
C GLY A 371 38.54 -12.94 43.59
N ASN A 372 39.65 -13.03 44.31
CA ASN A 372 40.91 -12.27 44.20
C ASN A 372 41.58 -12.17 42.81
N SER A 373 42.08 -10.96 42.53
CA SER A 373 43.38 -10.55 41.96
C SER A 373 43.95 -11.25 40.71
N LYS A 374 44.15 -10.48 39.62
CA LYS A 374 45.42 -9.80 39.29
C LYS A 374 45.27 -9.03 37.98
N LEU A 375 45.77 -7.79 38.00
CA LEU A 375 46.03 -6.96 36.83
C LEU A 375 47.19 -7.54 36.03
N ASP A 376 47.13 -7.43 34.71
CA ASP A 376 48.29 -7.14 33.86
C ASP A 376 47.79 -6.35 32.62
N PHE A 377 48.69 -5.50 32.13
CA PHE A 377 48.51 -4.24 31.40
C PHE A 377 47.70 -4.25 30.09
#